data_AF-A0A6G4ZTK9-F1
#
_entry.id   AF-A0A6G4ZTK9-F1
#
_cell.length_a   1.000
_cell.length_b   1.000
_cell.length_c   1.000
_cell.angle_alpha   90.00
_cell.angle_beta   90.00
_cell.angle_gamma   90.00
#
_symmetry.space_group_name_H-M   'P 1'
#
loop_
_entity.id
_entity.type
_entity.pdbx_description
1 polymer ?
#
loop_
_entity_poly.entity_id
_entity_poly.type
_entity_poly.pdbx_seq_one_letter_code
_entity_poly.pdbx_strand_id
1 'polypeptide(L)'
;FFGNAKYDDHRFAMHAQFLLGPSWQIPCDCWSFELLAAYEFNVWFNLHERIRSTSAIFDDSIESLYANSLFGTQGLTLRLNIGF
;
A
#
# COMPACT_ATOMS: atom_id res chain seq x y z
N PHE A 1 -27.95 32.51 -4.86
CA PHE A 1 -27.74 31.41 -5.82
C PHE A 1 -26.53 30.61 -5.37
N PHE A 2 -26.78 29.34 -5.05
CA PHE A 2 -25.93 28.15 -5.20
C PHE A 2 -24.41 28.32 -5.13
N GLY A 3 -23.66 27.58 -4.32
CA GLY A 3 -23.94 26.35 -3.60
C GLY A 3 -22.58 25.84 -3.10
N ASN A 4 -22.58 25.07 -2.03
CA ASN A 4 -21.36 24.48 -1.46
C ASN A 4 -20.50 23.84 -2.57
N ALA A 5 -19.39 24.48 -2.93
CA ALA A 5 -18.32 23.85 -3.68
C ALA A 5 -17.62 22.86 -2.73
N LYS A 6 -18.26 21.69 -2.53
CA LYS A 6 -17.64 20.56 -1.86
C LYS A 6 -16.59 20.01 -2.83
N TYR A 7 -15.33 20.18 -2.46
CA TYR A 7 -14.25 19.40 -3.05
C TYR A 7 -14.46 17.96 -2.58
N ASP A 8 -14.74 17.06 -3.51
CA ASP A 8 -14.74 15.63 -3.24
C ASP A 8 -13.32 15.13 -3.56
N ASP A 9 -12.57 14.84 -2.50
CA ASP A 9 -11.18 14.39 -2.58
C ASP A 9 -11.18 12.88 -2.30
N HIS A 10 -10.97 12.09 -3.36
CA HIS A 10 -10.89 10.64 -3.27
C HIS A 10 -9.43 10.21 -3.36
N ARG A 11 -8.95 9.59 -2.29
CA ARG A 11 -7.62 9.00 -2.23
C ARG A 11 -7.72 7.49 -2.07
N PHE A 12 -7.20 6.77 -3.06
CA PHE A 12 -6.98 5.34 -2.99
C PHE A 12 -5.50 5.09 -2.70
N ALA A 13 -5.22 4.49 -1.54
CA ALA A 13 -3.89 4.05 -1.16
C ALA A 13 -3.90 2.53 -0.95
N MET A 14 -3.16 1.81 -1.78
CA MET A 14 -2.99 0.37 -1.68
C MET A 14 -1.57 0.04 -1.26
N HIS A 15 -1.43 -0.91 -0.34
CA HIS A 15 -0.15 -1.46 0.09
C HIS A 15 -0.18 -2.98 -0.08
N ALA A 16 0.81 -3.53 -0.76
CA ALA A 16 1.01 -4.96 -0.90
C ALA A 16 2.43 -5.33 -0.47
N GLN A 17 2.54 -6.31 0.42
CA GLN A 17 3.80 -6.87 0.89
C GLN A 17 3.85 -8.36 0.56
N PHE A 18 4.91 -8.76 -0.11
CA PHE A 18 5.19 -10.15 -0.47
C PHE A 18 6.47 -10.58 0.20
N LEU A 19 6.46 -11.79 0.76
CA LEU A 19 7.59 -12.37 1.44
C LEU A 19 7.69 -13.83 1.00
N LEU A 20 8.80 -14.17 0.32
CA LEU A 20 9.01 -15.50 -0.24
C LEU A 20 10.36 -16.05 0.17
N GLY A 21 10.36 -17.20 0.84
CA GLY A 21 11.59 -17.90 1.16
C GLY A 21 11.39 -19.10 2.08
N PRO A 22 12.45 -19.89 2.31
CA PRO A 22 12.42 -21.00 3.23
C PRO A 22 12.21 -20.56 4.68
N SER A 23 11.46 -21.38 5.42
CA SER A 23 11.33 -21.33 6.87
C SER A 23 11.74 -22.69 7.45
N TRP A 24 12.64 -22.67 8.43
CA TRP A 24 13.09 -23.83 9.17
C TRP A 24 12.51 -23.77 10.58
N GLN A 25 11.65 -24.73 10.91
CA GLN A 25 11.02 -24.84 12.21
C GLN A 25 11.56 -26.08 12.91
N ILE A 26 12.16 -25.88 14.09
CA ILE A 26 12.67 -26.95 14.95
C ILE A 26 11.87 -26.90 16.25
N PRO A 27 10.83 -27.74 16.38
CA PRO A 27 10.11 -27.90 17.63
C PRO A 27 10.91 -28.80 18.58
N CYS A 28 11.11 -28.34 19.83
CA CYS A 28 11.59 -29.14 20.95
C CYS A 28 10.52 -29.10 22.07
N ASP A 29 10.48 -30.12 22.93
CA ASP A 29 9.45 -30.28 23.96
C ASP A 29 9.32 -29.08 24.94
N CYS A 30 10.40 -28.32 25.13
CA CYS A 30 10.42 -27.13 25.99
C CYS A 30 10.81 -25.84 25.25
N TRP A 31 11.15 -25.89 23.95
CA TRP A 31 11.65 -24.74 23.20
C TRP A 31 11.23 -24.85 21.73
N SER A 32 10.77 -23.77 21.11
CA SER A 32 10.51 -23.75 19.66
C SER A 32 11.42 -22.74 18.98
N PHE A 33 12.13 -23.17 17.93
CA PHE A 33 12.94 -22.29 17.10
C PHE A 33 12.37 -22.22 15.68
N GLU A 34 12.20 -21.01 15.16
CA GLU A 34 11.87 -20.78 13.75
C GLU A 34 12.89 -19.81 13.16
N LEU A 35 13.59 -20.23 12.11
CA LEU A 35 14.44 -19.37 11.30
C LEU A 35 13.80 -19.19 9.93
N LEU A 36 13.58 -17.95 9.51
CA LEU A 36 13.08 -17.61 8.19
C LEU A 36 14.11 -16.75 7.46
N ALA A 37 14.37 -17.12 6.21
CA ALA A 37 15.17 -16.33 5.28
C ALA A 37 14.35 -16.10 4.02
N ALA A 38 13.94 -14.87 3.76
CA ALA A 38 13.05 -14.57 2.65
C ALA A 38 13.45 -13.33 1.86
N TYR A 39 13.15 -13.37 0.58
CA TYR A 39 13.15 -12.19 -0.26
C TYR A 39 11.82 -11.45 -0.05
N GLU A 40 11.91 -10.15 0.18
CA GLU A 40 10.79 -9.28 0.49
C GLU A 40 10.59 -8.27 -0.65
N PHE A 41 9.34 -8.05 -1.01
CA PHE A 41 8.92 -7.07 -2.01
C PHE A 41 7.71 -6.30 -1.50
N ASN A 42 7.83 -4.98 -1.38
CA ASN A 42 6.74 -4.10 -0.98
C ASN A 42 6.38 -3.17 -2.12
N VAL A 43 5.08 -2.97 -2.36
CA VAL A 43 4.54 -2.04 -3.34
C VAL A 43 3.53 -1.13 -2.68
N TRP A 44 3.74 0.16 -2.83
CA TRP A 44 2.84 1.23 -2.45
C TRP A 44 2.30 1.90 -3.70
N PHE A 45 0.99 1.89 -3.85
CA PHE A 45 0.28 2.57 -4.92
C PHE A 45 -0.64 3.63 -4.32
N ASN A 46 -0.43 4.90 -4.67
CA ASN A 46 -1.35 5.98 -4.32
C ASN A 46 -1.92 6.58 -5.61
N LEU A 47 -3.24 6.55 -5.70
CA LEU A 47 -4.04 7.27 -6.68
C LEU A 47 -4.78 8.39 -5.94
N HIS A 48 -4.50 9.63 -6.31
CA HIS A 48 -5.17 10.80 -5.77
C HIS A 48 -5.93 11.49 -6.91
N GLU A 49 -7.25 11.58 -6.77
CA GLU A 49 -8.13 12.25 -7.72
C GLU A 49 -8.67 13.53 -7.10
N ARG A 50 -8.43 14.67 -7.75
CA ARG A 50 -8.97 15.96 -7.34
C ARG A 50 -9.97 16.48 -8.37
N ILE A 51 -11.25 16.42 -8.03
CA ILE A 51 -12.33 16.98 -8.85
C ILE A 51 -12.49 18.46 -8.51
N ARG A 52 -12.18 19.35 -9.47
CA ARG A 52 -12.39 20.79 -9.30
C ARG A 52 -13.69 21.21 -9.99
N SER A 53 -14.74 21.51 -9.22
CA SER A 53 -15.95 22.11 -9.78
C SER A 53 -15.71 23.61 -10.02
N THR A 54 -15.28 23.98 -11.22
CA THR A 54 -15.29 25.39 -11.64
C THR A 54 -16.73 25.75 -11.97
N SER A 55 -17.34 26.63 -11.18
CA SER A 55 -18.73 27.03 -11.32
C SER A 55 -18.96 27.85 -12.59
N ALA A 56 -19.13 27.19 -13.73
CA ALA A 56 -19.95 27.60 -14.87
C ALA A 56 -19.74 26.59 -16.01
N ILE A 57 -20.85 26.03 -16.50
CA ILE A 57 -20.98 25.19 -17.70
C ILE A 57 -20.60 23.72 -17.48
N PHE A 58 -21.63 22.86 -17.58
CA PHE A 58 -21.49 21.43 -17.77
C PHE A 58 -20.87 21.20 -19.15
N ASP A 59 -19.55 21.12 -19.19
CA ASP A 59 -18.82 20.52 -20.30
C ASP A 59 -18.03 19.34 -19.72
N ASP A 60 -18.11 18.20 -20.39
CA ASP A 60 -17.72 16.86 -19.93
C ASP A 60 -16.19 16.68 -19.82
N SER A 61 -15.46 17.79 -19.71
CA SER A 61 -14.01 17.88 -19.56
C SER A 61 -13.64 18.54 -18.23
N ILE A 62 -14.27 18.10 -17.14
CA ILE A 62 -13.76 18.37 -15.79
C ILE A 62 -12.31 17.90 -15.79
N GLU A 63 -11.35 18.83 -15.70
CA GLU A 63 -9.92 18.54 -15.57
C GLU A 63 -9.72 17.73 -14.28
N SER A 64 -9.87 16.41 -14.37
CA SER A 64 -9.52 15.50 -13.29
C SER A 64 -8.01 15.40 -13.26
N LEU A 65 -7.41 16.02 -12.25
CA LEU A 65 -5.99 15.93 -12.00
C LEU A 65 -5.73 14.62 -11.27
N TYR A 66 -5.25 13.62 -12.01
CA TYR A 66 -4.81 12.35 -11.47
C TYR A 66 -3.34 12.43 -11.06
N ALA A 67 -3.06 12.32 -9.76
CA ALA A 67 -1.70 12.14 -9.27
C ALA A 67 -1.50 10.67 -8.86
N ASN A 68 -0.65 9.97 -9.63
CA ASN A 68 -0.29 8.57 -9.39
C ASN A 68 1.13 8.50 -8.84
N SER A 69 1.32 7.84 -7.71
CA SER A 69 2.65 7.47 -7.23
C SER A 69 2.73 5.96 -7.00
N LEU A 70 3.77 5.35 -7.58
CA LEU A 70 4.14 3.96 -7.38
C LEU A 70 5.51 3.94 -6.72
N PHE A 71 5.59 3.36 -5.53
CA PHE A 71 6.83 3.19 -4.80
C PHE A 71 7.01 1.72 -4.45
N GLY A 72 8.10 1.13 -4.93
CA GLY A 72 8.42 -0.28 -4.68
C GLY A 72 9.75 -0.42 -3.95
N THR A 73 9.80 -1.26 -2.92
CA THR A 73 11.05 -1.65 -2.25
C THR A 73 11.23 -3.16 -2.31
N GLN A 74 12.49 -3.59 -2.37
CA GLN A 74 12.90 -4.98 -2.34
C GLN A 74 13.98 -5.17 -1.28
N GLY A 75 14.03 -6.34 -0.65
CA GLY A 75 14.99 -6.61 0.41
C GLY A 75 15.17 -8.09 0.70
N LEU A 76 16.15 -8.39 1.56
CA LEU A 76 16.33 -9.70 2.16
C LEU A 76 15.99 -9.59 3.64
N THR A 77 15.13 -10.48 4.11
CA THR A 77 14.61 -10.49 5.47
C THR A 77 15.00 -11.79 6.15
N LEU A 78 15.66 -11.64 7.30
CA LEU A 78 16.01 -12.73 8.21
C LEU A 78 15.18 -12.56 9.48
N ARG A 79 14.45 -13.60 9.88
CA ARG A 79 13.64 -13.62 11.10
C ARG A 79 13.98 -14.84 11.94
N LEU A 80 14.19 -14.64 13.23
CA LEU A 80 14.38 -15.70 14.21
C LEU A 80 13.29 -15.57 15.28
N ASN A 81 12.44 -16.59 15.42
CA ASN A 81 11.48 -16.69 16.53
C ASN A 81 11.97 -17.75 17.52
N ILE A 82 11.91 -17.41 18.81
CA ILE A 82 12.24 -18.31 19.92
C ILE A 82 11.02 -18.33 20.85
N GLY A 83 10.43 -19.52 21.02
CA GLY A 83 9.36 -19.79 21.98
C GLY A 83 9.86 -20.69 23.11
N PHE A 84 9.32 -20.50 24.31
CA PHE A 84 9.64 -21.21 25.56
C PHE A 84 8.36 -21.69 26.24
#